data_AF-A0A9D2GST4-F1
#
_entry.id   AF-A0A9D2GST4-F1
#
_cell.length_a   1.000
_cell.length_b   1.000
_cell.length_c   1.000
_cell.angle_alpha   90.00
_cell.angle_beta   90.00
_cell.angle_gamma   90.00
#
_symmetry.space_group_name_H-M   'P 1'
#
loop_
_entity.id
_entity.type
_entity.pdbx_description
1 polymer ?
#
loop_
_entity_poly.entity_id
_entity_poly.type
_entity_poly.pdbx_seq_one_letter_code
_entity_poly.pdbx_strand_id
1 'polypeptide(L)'
;MFDNKKVLQIISYLLSLNGNKMDKLKLIKELYLIDRMSINEDNSSISGDDFFSMKYGPVLSMTLNIINDIPNDNSWSEYLKLEDNKSLILIKPFDEGMLSKRDKYFINEYKRRP
;
A
#
# COMPACT_ATOMS: atom_id res chain seq x y z
N MET A 1 1.15 15.01 -1.06
CA MET A 1 -0.28 14.97 -1.42
C MET A 1 -0.57 13.56 -1.93
N PHE A 2 -1.73 13.01 -1.59
CA PHE A 2 -2.15 11.68 -2.04
C PHE A 2 -2.25 11.64 -3.58
N ASP A 3 -1.69 10.59 -4.17
CA ASP A 3 -1.82 10.29 -5.59
C ASP A 3 -2.28 8.83 -5.75
N ASN A 4 -3.48 8.66 -6.30
CA ASN A 4 -4.13 7.36 -6.43
C ASN A 4 -3.29 6.36 -7.26
N LYS A 5 -2.66 6.83 -8.36
CA LYS A 5 -1.84 5.99 -9.22
C LYS A 5 -0.54 5.60 -8.51
N LYS A 6 0.10 6.55 -7.83
CA LYS A 6 1.33 6.26 -7.07
C LYS A 6 1.08 5.21 -5.99
N VAL A 7 0.00 5.34 -5.23
CA VAL A 7 -0.34 4.41 -4.15
C VAL A 7 -0.67 3.01 -4.68
N LEU A 8 -1.38 2.90 -5.81
CA LEU A 8 -1.58 1.62 -6.49
C LEU A 8 -0.25 0.94 -6.81
N GLN A 9 0.76 1.69 -7.27
CA GLN A 9 2.09 1.16 -7.58
C GLN A 9 2.85 0.77 -6.31
N ILE A 10 2.75 1.55 -5.23
CA ILE A 10 3.35 1.21 -3.91
C ILE A 10 2.81 -0.13 -3.42
N ILE A 11 1.48 -0.32 -3.47
CA ILE A 11 0.80 -1.53 -3.02
C ILE A 11 1.16 -2.72 -3.91
N SER A 12 1.14 -2.52 -5.22
CA SER A 12 1.49 -3.58 -6.19
C SER A 12 2.95 -4.01 -6.04
N TYR A 13 3.87 -3.06 -5.81
CA TYR A 13 5.28 -3.35 -5.53
C TYR A 13 5.45 -4.10 -4.20
N LEU A 14 4.76 -3.69 -3.14
CA LEU A 14 4.79 -4.42 -1.88
C LEU A 14 4.22 -5.84 -2.02
N LEU A 15 3.10 -6.01 -2.72
CA LEU A 15 2.51 -7.32 -2.99
C LEU A 15 3.45 -8.22 -3.80
N SER A 16 4.14 -7.69 -4.81
CA SER A 16 5.07 -8.48 -5.64
C SER A 16 6.24 -9.04 -4.84
N LEU A 17 6.72 -8.29 -3.84
CA LEU A 17 7.72 -8.75 -2.87
C LEU A 17 7.20 -9.82 -1.89
N ASN A 18 5.88 -10.04 -1.82
CA ASN A 18 5.22 -11.00 -0.93
C ASN A 18 4.49 -12.11 -1.73
N GLY A 19 4.95 -12.43 -2.94
CA GLY A 19 4.35 -13.50 -3.75
C GLY A 19 2.96 -13.14 -4.30
N ASN A 20 2.71 -11.85 -4.56
CA ASN A 20 1.49 -11.29 -5.14
C ASN A 20 0.22 -11.40 -4.27
N LYS A 21 0.31 -11.87 -3.01
CA LYS A 21 -0.85 -12.02 -2.13
C LYS A 21 -0.50 -11.67 -0.68
N MET A 22 -1.33 -10.86 -0.03
CA MET A 22 -1.18 -10.53 1.39
C MET A 22 -2.54 -10.43 2.08
N ASP A 23 -2.57 -10.71 3.38
CA ASP A 23 -3.70 -10.32 4.22
C ASP A 23 -3.83 -8.79 4.22
N LYS A 24 -5.06 -8.29 4.02
CA LYS A 24 -5.40 -6.87 3.91
C LYS A 24 -5.03 -6.09 5.16
N LEU A 25 -5.29 -6.66 6.34
CA LEU A 25 -4.98 -6.00 7.60
C LEU A 25 -3.47 -5.90 7.78
N LYS A 26 -2.73 -6.99 7.49
CA LYS A 26 -1.26 -6.97 7.48
C LYS A 26 -0.73 -5.92 6.50
N LEU A 27 -1.21 -5.92 5.25
CA LEU A 27 -0.79 -4.99 4.21
C LEU A 27 -0.97 -3.52 4.62
N ILE A 28 -2.15 -3.17 5.15
CA ILE A 28 -2.41 -1.80 5.63
C ILE A 28 -1.49 -1.41 6.79
N LYS A 29 -1.15 -2.35 7.68
CA LYS A 29 -0.22 -2.09 8.78
C LYS A 29 1.21 -1.91 8.28
N GLU A 30 1.67 -2.74 7.34
CA GLU A 30 2.99 -2.57 6.71
C GLU A 30 3.07 -1.22 5.98
N LEU A 31 2.06 -0.84 5.21
CA LEU A 31 2.02 0.45 4.51
C LEU A 31 2.10 1.63 5.47
N TYR A 32 1.32 1.60 6.56
CA TYR A 32 1.42 2.63 7.60
C TYR A 32 2.84 2.72 8.19
N LEU A 33 3.47 1.59 8.50
CA LEU A 33 4.81 1.56 9.10
C LEU A 33 5.89 2.05 8.11
N ILE A 34 5.82 1.64 6.85
CA ILE A 34 6.71 2.11 5.78
C ILE A 34 6.58 3.64 5.63
N ASP A 35 5.34 4.14 5.59
CA ASP A 35 5.11 5.56 5.41
C ASP A 35 5.58 6.38 6.63
N ARG A 36 5.32 5.88 7.84
CA ARG A 36 5.87 6.44 9.08
C ARG A 36 7.39 6.44 9.11
N MET A 37 8.04 5.37 8.63
CA MET A 37 9.48 5.28 8.52
C MET A 37 10.02 6.37 7.59
N SER A 38 9.39 6.57 6.44
CA SER A 38 9.77 7.62 5.49
C SER A 38 9.63 9.03 6.03
N ILE A 39 8.59 9.27 6.85
CA ILE A 39 8.40 10.55 7.53
C ILE A 39 9.44 10.74 8.63
N ASN A 40 9.73 9.70 9.41
CA ASN A 40 10.69 9.81 10.51
C ASN A 40 12.13 10.02 10.00
N GLU A 41 12.53 9.34 8.93
CA GLU A 41 13.90 9.39 8.41
C GLU A 41 14.13 10.61 7.50
N ASP A 42 13.14 10.98 6.68
CA ASP A 42 13.32 12.02 5.66
C ASP A 42 12.23 13.12 5.67
N ASN A 43 11.43 13.24 6.72
CA ASN A 43 10.39 14.27 6.86
C ASN A 43 9.36 14.33 5.72
N SER A 44 9.12 13.23 5.02
CA SER A 44 8.16 13.19 3.91
C SER A 44 7.52 11.82 3.73
N SER A 45 6.25 11.80 3.35
CA SER A 45 5.46 10.59 3.15
C SER A 45 5.68 10.02 1.74
N ILE A 46 5.74 8.70 1.63
CA ILE A 46 5.74 8.02 0.32
C ILE A 46 4.33 7.92 -0.28
N SER A 47 3.29 7.80 0.54
CA SER A 47 1.90 7.62 0.08
C SER A 47 1.16 8.96 -0.11
N GLY A 48 1.46 9.95 0.74
CA GLY A 48 0.72 11.19 0.86
C GLY A 48 -0.70 11.03 1.43
N ASP A 49 -1.03 9.87 2.00
CA ASP A 49 -2.34 9.51 2.57
C ASP A 49 -2.55 10.12 3.96
N ASP A 50 -3.81 10.16 4.37
CA ASP A 50 -4.24 10.62 5.68
C ASP A 50 -4.17 9.48 6.69
N PHE A 51 -3.44 9.73 7.79
CA PHE A 51 -3.36 8.81 8.92
C PHE A 51 -4.61 8.93 9.78
N PHE A 52 -5.32 7.81 9.94
CA PHE A 52 -6.52 7.75 10.76
C PHE A 52 -6.41 6.69 11.86
N SER A 53 -6.69 7.09 13.11
CA SER A 53 -6.65 6.20 14.27
C SER A 53 -7.91 5.34 14.35
N MET A 54 -7.76 4.03 14.16
CA MET A 54 -8.82 3.05 14.36
C MET A 54 -8.63 2.26 15.67
N LYS A 55 -9.61 1.43 16.03
CA LYS A 55 -9.58 0.57 17.24
C LYS A 55 -8.28 -0.23 17.41
N TYR A 56 -7.70 -0.71 16.30
CA TYR A 56 -6.47 -1.52 16.30
C TYR A 56 -5.24 -0.72 15.86
N GLY A 57 -5.26 0.60 16.08
CA GLY A 57 -4.20 1.52 15.74
C GLY A 57 -4.38 2.18 14.37
N PRO A 58 -3.45 3.05 13.98
CA PRO A 58 -3.55 3.89 12.81
C PRO A 58 -3.47 3.10 11.49
N VAL A 59 -4.05 3.68 10.44
CA VAL A 59 -4.10 3.17 9.07
C VAL A 59 -3.94 4.31 8.07
N LEU A 60 -3.57 3.96 6.83
CA LEU A 60 -3.71 4.84 5.66
C LEU A 60 -5.17 4.82 5.20
N SER A 61 -5.89 5.90 5.47
CA SER A 61 -7.36 5.89 5.40
C SER A 61 -7.92 5.88 3.99
N MET A 62 -7.36 6.68 3.07
CA MET A 62 -7.80 6.72 1.67
C MET A 62 -7.51 5.39 0.99
N THR A 63 -6.31 4.85 1.21
CA THR A 63 -5.89 3.53 0.72
C THR A 63 -6.83 2.43 1.20
N LEU A 64 -7.16 2.39 2.50
CA LEU A 64 -8.07 1.40 3.04
C LEU A 64 -9.47 1.50 2.43
N ASN A 65 -9.98 2.72 2.23
CA ASN A 65 -11.29 2.95 1.61
C ASN A 65 -11.31 2.41 0.17
N ILE A 66 -10.29 2.71 -0.63
CA ILE A 66 -10.20 2.22 -2.02
C ILE A 66 -10.10 0.70 -2.06
N ILE A 67 -9.27 0.08 -1.20
CA ILE A 67 -9.16 -1.40 -1.14
C ILE A 67 -10.51 -2.04 -0.81
N ASN A 68 -11.24 -1.49 0.16
CA ASN A 68 -12.55 -2.01 0.55
C ASN A 68 -13.61 -1.85 -0.54
N ASP A 69 -13.41 -0.92 -1.47
CA ASP A 69 -14.31 -0.62 -2.58
C ASP A 69 -13.97 -1.39 -3.87
N ILE A 70 -12.88 -2.18 -3.88
CA ILE A 70 -12.51 -3.04 -5.04
C ILE A 70 -13.67 -3.96 -5.48
N PRO A 71 -14.45 -4.61 -4.60
CA PRO A 71 -15.59 -5.42 -5.01
C PRO A 71 -16.67 -4.67 -5.81
N ASN A 72 -16.68 -3.33 -5.76
CA ASN A 72 -17.60 -2.47 -6.51
C ASN A 72 -17.00 -1.99 -7.84
N ASP A 73 -15.96 -2.64 -8.34
CA ASP A 73 -15.32 -2.38 -9.64
C ASP A 73 -14.76 -0.96 -9.79
N ASN A 74 -13.98 -0.53 -8.79
CA ASN A 74 -13.25 0.73 -8.85
C ASN A 74 -11.98 0.66 -9.74
N SER A 75 -11.27 1.77 -9.87
CA SER A 75 -10.07 1.89 -10.73
C SER A 75 -8.93 0.93 -10.40
N TRP A 76 -8.90 0.32 -9.21
CA TRP A 76 -7.85 -0.63 -8.81
C TRP A 76 -8.22 -2.08 -9.14
N SER A 77 -9.49 -2.36 -9.40
CA SER A 77 -10.03 -3.71 -9.67
C SER A 77 -9.43 -4.36 -10.91
N GLU A 78 -8.87 -3.56 -11.82
CA GLU A 78 -8.12 -4.07 -12.96
C GLU A 78 -6.83 -4.80 -12.55
N TYR A 79 -6.17 -4.34 -11.49
CA TYR A 79 -4.86 -4.82 -11.04
C TYR A 79 -4.93 -5.65 -9.77
N LEU A 80 -5.91 -5.37 -8.92
CA LEU A 80 -6.04 -5.91 -7.58
C LEU A 80 -7.38 -6.63 -7.41
N LYS A 81 -7.36 -7.78 -6.74
CA LYS A 81 -8.55 -8.53 -6.32
C LYS A 81 -8.58 -8.63 -4.81
N LEU A 82 -9.70 -8.24 -4.19
CA LEU A 82 -9.97 -8.49 -2.77
C LEU A 82 -10.79 -9.78 -2.62
N GLU A 83 -10.16 -10.82 -2.08
CA GLU A 83 -10.74 -12.15 -1.85
C GLU A 83 -11.18 -12.31 -0.38
N ASP A 84 -12.39 -12.82 -0.17
CA ASP A 84 -13.02 -13.08 1.14
C ASP A 84 -12.98 -11.88 2.12
N ASN A 85 -12.92 -10.65 1.58
CA ASN A 85 -12.73 -9.41 2.35
C ASN A 85 -11.46 -9.39 3.23
N LYS A 86 -10.51 -10.30 2.99
CA LYS A 86 -9.33 -10.53 3.83
C LYS A 86 -8.03 -10.55 3.06
N SER A 87 -8.00 -11.07 1.84
CA SER A 87 -6.76 -11.20 1.08
C SER A 87 -6.75 -10.27 -0.13
N LEU A 88 -5.72 -9.43 -0.24
CA LEU A 88 -5.50 -8.61 -1.42
C LEU A 88 -4.49 -9.31 -2.34
N ILE A 89 -4.83 -9.43 -3.62
CA ILE A 89 -4.07 -10.18 -4.62
C ILE A 89 -3.75 -9.27 -5.80
N LEU A 90 -2.49 -9.24 -6.22
CA LEU A 90 -2.06 -8.62 -7.47
C LEU A 90 -2.31 -9.59 -8.63
N ILE A 91 -3.22 -9.24 -9.53
CA ILE A 91 -3.70 -10.12 -10.61
C ILE A 91 -3.21 -9.73 -12.01
N LYS A 92 -2.64 -8.54 -12.16
CA LYS A 92 -2.02 -8.08 -13.41
C LYS A 92 -0.65 -7.44 -13.15
N PRO A 93 0.25 -7.44 -14.15
CA PRO A 93 1.45 -6.61 -14.10
C PRO A 93 1.09 -5.14 -13.90
N PHE A 94 1.96 -4.41 -13.22
CA PHE A 94 1.83 -2.99 -12.95
C PHE A 94 3.07 -2.26 -13.47
N ASP A 95 2.93 -0.96 -13.76
CA ASP A 95 4.07 -0.10 -14.04
C ASP A 95 4.60 0.52 -12.74
N GLU A 96 5.86 0.96 -12.75
CA GLU A 96 6.52 1.60 -11.60
C GLU A 96 6.89 3.06 -11.89
N GLY A 97 6.26 3.68 -12.89
CA GLY A 97 6.63 5.00 -13.40
C GLY A 97 6.46 6.14 -12.39
N MET A 98 5.61 5.96 -11.38
CA MET A 98 5.40 6.92 -10.29
C MET A 98 6.25 6.61 -9.05
N LEU A 99 6.96 5.47 -9.02
CA LEU A 99 7.82 5.10 -7.90
C LEU A 99 9.22 5.68 -8.07
N SER A 100 9.58 6.61 -7.19
CA SER A 100 10.95 7.10 -7.08
C SER A 100 11.87 6.03 -6.48
N LYS A 101 13.19 6.22 -6.64
CA LYS A 101 14.19 5.39 -5.95
C LYS A 101 13.99 5.39 -4.43
N ARG A 102 13.54 6.52 -3.88
CA ARG A 102 13.24 6.70 -2.46
C ARG A 102 12.04 5.87 -2.03
N ASP A 103 10.94 5.88 -2.79
CA ASP A 103 9.76 5.08 -2.45
C ASP A 103 10.13 3.59 -2.35
N LYS A 104 10.88 3.10 -3.34
CA LYS A 104 11.38 1.72 -3.35
C LYS A 104 12.36 1.44 -2.21
N TYR A 105 13.19 2.41 -1.84
CA TYR A 105 14.11 2.27 -0.71
C TYR A 105 13.35 1.96 0.59
N PHE A 106 12.36 2.78 0.96
CA PHE A 106 11.61 2.58 2.21
C PHE A 106 10.83 1.27 2.21
N ILE A 107 10.23 0.87 1.07
CA ILE A 107 9.53 -0.41 0.97
C ILE A 107 10.50 -1.57 1.18
N ASN A 108 11.64 -1.58 0.48
CA ASN A 108 12.62 -2.66 0.61
C ASN A 108 13.30 -2.70 1.97
N GLU A 109 13.61 -1.54 2.54
CA GLU A 109 14.22 -1.44 3.87
C GLU A 109 13.32 -2.04 4.94
N TYR A 110 12.01 -1.74 4.88
CA TYR A 110 11.04 -2.35 5.79
C TYR A 110 10.99 -3.87 5.66
N LYS A 111 11.08 -4.42 4.43
CA LYS A 111 11.07 -5.88 4.20
C LYS A 111 12.36 -6.58 4.62
N ARG A 112 13.46 -5.84 4.83
CA ARG A 112 14.74 -6.39 5.30
C ARG A 112 14.87 -6.43 6.82
N ARG A 113 14.03 -5.69 7.54
CA ARG A 113 14.08 -5.68 9.01
C ARG A 113 13.63 -7.07 9.53
N PRO A 114 14.45 -7.73 10.37
CA PRO A 114 14.19 -9.08 10.87
C PRO A 114 12.97 -9.15 11.79
#